data_AF-A0A540WW05-F1
#
_entry.id   AF-A0A540WW05-F1
#
_cell.length_a   1.000
_cell.length_b   1.000
_cell.length_c   1.000
_cell.angle_alpha   90.00
_cell.angle_beta   90.00
_cell.angle_gamma   90.00
#
_symmetry.space_group_name_H-M   'P 1'
#
loop_
_entity.id
_entity.type
_entity.pdbx_description
1 polymer ?
#
loop_
_entity_poly.entity_id
_entity_poly.type
_entity_poly.pdbx_seq_one_letter_code
_entity_poly.pdbx_strand_id
1 'polypeptide(L)'
;MRWMAVMLGLVCSGCAVLSRGLGVPIDEAGEPAPKEETVYLVPLADAMAMTRNILEEQRYDVFEKEGGLELFTSAHEPGKGSAGSRNFERYYVKGEKLGERRTLVRVFRLSYSEIDTVAETPPLAAGVREEAHRNADGVDNPFKRDPFAGAPQVEGYRLARGNRDLGIERTLLQRLEMVPSLELVGGNASVPVRSVMMEEWAEEAPASVPEPDCGAPLAGTDVVMTAGATVLLADPLGTREVPSAALRLVCDATAKGLPVVLGLSIPSTEQALLDAYLASAGLASDAQTLLGNGSFWRRVYQDGRSSRAMLWLIEQVRRLRASGKDVSLLAFDADKASGNEREAWMARHVLDFQRQHAPAWTLVLAGGTHTRTQKVGWDSDFEPLGARLAGQLPSVQALDIGFQRGTQFSCRYSVWEDVECDVFAISPSKQTRHPVGQPASLELFGAPLPEGFHGRLYLGALSASPPALHAQARAPVDTPARATH
;
A
#
# COMPACT_ATOMS: atom_id res chain seq x y z
N MET A 1 20.94 57.58 -55.16
CA MET A 1 19.77 57.86 -56.02
C MET A 1 18.85 56.64 -55.99
N ARG A 2 17.57 56.86 -55.62
CA ARG A 2 16.33 56.11 -55.96
C ARG A 2 16.29 54.57 -55.72
N TRP A 3 15.59 54.09 -54.69
CA TRP A 3 14.13 53.78 -54.60
C TRP A 3 13.71 52.53 -55.39
N MET A 4 13.30 51.46 -54.70
CA MET A 4 11.88 51.06 -54.58
C MET A 4 11.70 49.80 -53.72
N ALA A 5 10.66 49.85 -52.89
CA ALA A 5 10.15 48.78 -52.05
C ALA A 5 9.22 47.84 -52.83
N VAL A 6 9.18 46.55 -52.46
CA VAL A 6 7.95 45.74 -52.48
C VAL A 6 7.98 44.81 -51.27
N MET A 7 7.08 45.08 -50.32
CA MET A 7 6.60 44.15 -49.32
C MET A 7 5.71 43.11 -50.01
N LEU A 8 6.00 41.83 -49.84
CA LEU A 8 5.00 40.76 -50.02
C LEU A 8 5.09 39.83 -48.82
N GLY A 9 4.07 39.88 -47.97
CA GLY A 9 3.90 38.94 -46.87
C GLY A 9 3.57 37.56 -47.41
N LEU A 10 4.24 36.54 -46.88
CA LEU A 10 3.76 35.17 -46.91
C LEU A 10 3.46 34.73 -45.48
N VAL A 11 2.17 34.57 -45.22
CA VAL A 11 1.61 33.81 -44.12
C VAL A 11 1.97 32.34 -44.37
N CYS A 12 2.86 31.78 -43.56
CA CYS A 12 3.05 30.33 -43.46
C CYS A 12 2.48 29.86 -42.12
N SER A 13 1.20 29.48 -42.18
CA SER A 13 0.55 28.64 -41.19
C SER A 13 1.12 27.22 -41.27
N GLY A 14 1.43 26.65 -40.11
CA GLY A 14 1.27 25.23 -39.81
C GLY A 14 2.18 24.22 -40.51
N CYS A 15 3.28 23.85 -39.85
CA CYS A 15 3.85 22.49 -39.90
C CYS A 15 4.51 22.21 -38.54
N ALA A 16 3.73 21.71 -37.57
CA ALA A 16 4.29 21.12 -36.36
C ALA A 16 4.73 19.69 -36.69
N VAL A 17 6.00 19.51 -37.05
CA VAL A 17 6.61 18.18 -37.21
C VAL A 17 7.11 17.71 -35.84
N LEU A 18 6.55 16.59 -35.42
CA LEU A 18 6.91 15.78 -34.26
C LEU A 18 8.36 15.29 -34.36
N SER A 19 9.24 15.90 -33.58
CA SER A 19 10.46 15.25 -33.11
C SER A 19 10.47 15.27 -31.58
N ARG A 20 9.80 14.30 -30.94
CA ARG A 20 10.07 13.99 -29.53
C ARG A 20 11.46 13.37 -29.48
N GLY A 21 12.42 14.15 -29.00
CA GLY A 21 13.84 13.83 -28.97
C GLY A 21 14.19 12.70 -27.99
N LEU A 22 15.42 12.22 -28.18
CA LEU A 22 16.15 11.27 -27.34
C LEU A 22 16.20 11.76 -25.88
N GLY A 23 15.24 11.29 -25.08
CA GLY A 23 15.19 11.41 -23.63
C GLY A 23 14.50 10.16 -23.07
N VAL A 24 14.74 9.83 -21.79
CA VAL A 24 14.02 8.76 -21.10
C VAL A 24 12.52 8.91 -21.40
N PRO A 25 11.79 7.88 -21.84
CA PRO A 25 10.37 8.00 -22.11
C PRO A 25 9.67 8.42 -20.81
N ILE A 26 9.32 9.69 -20.76
CA ILE A 26 8.54 10.30 -19.68
C ILE A 26 7.08 10.05 -20.05
N ASP A 27 6.30 9.53 -19.12
CA ASP A 27 4.86 9.35 -19.33
C ASP A 27 4.13 10.70 -19.37
N GLU A 28 2.82 10.68 -19.69
CA GLU A 28 1.99 11.90 -19.73
C GLU A 28 1.92 12.65 -18.38
N ALA A 29 2.38 12.01 -17.28
CA ALA A 29 2.40 12.57 -15.92
C ALA A 29 3.80 13.04 -15.46
N GLY A 30 4.80 13.05 -16.34
CA GLY A 30 6.14 13.54 -16.01
C GLY A 30 7.05 12.52 -15.31
N GLU A 31 6.66 11.25 -15.22
CA GLU A 31 7.44 10.19 -14.55
C GLU A 31 8.20 9.32 -15.56
N PRO A 32 9.42 8.86 -15.23
CA PRO A 32 10.13 7.92 -16.08
C PRO A 32 9.35 6.60 -16.18
N ALA A 33 9.30 6.04 -17.39
CA ALA A 33 8.69 4.72 -17.61
C ALA A 33 9.30 3.67 -16.65
N PRO A 34 8.48 2.79 -16.05
CA PRO A 34 8.97 1.76 -15.13
C PRO A 34 9.92 0.82 -15.86
N LYS A 35 11.03 0.46 -15.19
CA LYS A 35 12.02 -0.49 -15.72
C LYS A 35 11.61 -1.96 -15.54
N GLU A 36 10.66 -2.20 -14.65
CA GLU A 36 10.19 -3.53 -14.27
C GLU A 36 8.66 -3.57 -14.30
N GLU A 37 8.11 -4.76 -14.50
CA GLU A 37 6.67 -4.98 -14.48
C GLU A 37 6.13 -4.92 -13.05
N THR A 38 4.95 -4.32 -12.90
CA THR A 38 4.25 -4.33 -11.61
C THR A 38 3.48 -5.65 -11.45
N VAL A 39 3.88 -6.44 -10.45
CA VAL A 39 3.14 -7.64 -10.03
C VAL A 39 2.28 -7.31 -8.83
N TYR A 40 0.96 -7.35 -9.01
CA TYR A 40 -0.02 -7.12 -7.98
C TYR A 40 -0.23 -8.38 -7.12
N LEU A 41 -0.35 -8.20 -5.81
CA LEU A 41 -0.60 -9.29 -4.86
C LEU A 41 -2.11 -9.50 -4.62
N VAL A 42 -2.83 -9.77 -5.71
CA VAL A 42 -4.27 -10.08 -5.70
C VAL A 42 -4.59 -11.17 -6.73
N PRO A 43 -5.72 -11.89 -6.58
CA PRO A 43 -6.25 -12.76 -7.61
C PRO A 43 -6.44 -12.03 -8.94
N LEU A 44 -6.31 -12.77 -10.06
CA LEU A 44 -6.47 -12.19 -11.39
C LEU A 44 -7.85 -11.56 -11.58
N ALA A 45 -8.90 -12.25 -11.12
CA ALA A 45 -10.27 -11.77 -11.22
C ALA A 45 -10.43 -10.38 -10.57
N ASP A 46 -9.81 -10.16 -9.41
CA ASP A 46 -9.92 -8.91 -8.68
C ASP A 46 -9.20 -7.76 -9.38
N ALA A 47 -7.99 -8.01 -9.91
CA ALA A 47 -7.25 -7.01 -10.67
C ALA A 47 -7.98 -6.63 -11.98
N MET A 48 -8.55 -7.61 -12.67
CA MET A 48 -9.31 -7.39 -13.90
C MET A 48 -10.62 -6.65 -13.63
N ALA A 49 -11.35 -7.01 -12.57
CA ALA A 49 -12.55 -6.31 -12.13
C ALA A 49 -12.25 -4.86 -11.70
N MET A 50 -11.17 -4.62 -10.96
CA MET A 50 -10.74 -3.26 -10.64
C MET A 50 -10.40 -2.46 -11.89
N THR A 51 -9.72 -3.08 -12.87
CA THR A 51 -9.39 -2.41 -14.14
C THR A 51 -10.63 -2.05 -14.94
N ARG A 52 -11.63 -2.95 -14.98
CA ARG A 52 -12.96 -2.68 -15.54
C ARG A 52 -13.59 -1.46 -14.86
N ASN A 53 -13.66 -1.43 -13.54
CA ASN A 53 -14.26 -0.32 -12.79
C ASN A 53 -13.59 1.02 -13.12
N ILE A 54 -12.26 1.05 -13.23
CA ILE A 54 -11.51 2.26 -13.61
C ILE A 54 -11.93 2.75 -15.01
N LEU A 55 -12.10 1.86 -15.97
CA LEU A 55 -12.51 2.20 -17.34
C LEU A 55 -13.98 2.63 -17.41
N GLU A 56 -14.87 1.96 -16.69
CA GLU A 56 -16.30 2.29 -16.65
C GLU A 56 -16.56 3.65 -15.99
N GLU A 57 -15.80 4.01 -14.95
CA GLU A 57 -15.84 5.36 -14.36
C GLU A 57 -15.41 6.46 -15.33
N GLN A 58 -14.53 6.12 -16.28
CA GLN A 58 -14.17 7.00 -17.40
C GLN A 58 -15.21 6.97 -18.53
N ARG A 59 -16.37 6.34 -18.31
CA ARG A 59 -17.51 6.22 -19.24
C ARG A 59 -17.24 5.39 -20.48
N TYR A 60 -16.34 4.42 -20.39
CA TYR A 60 -16.17 3.41 -21.43
C TYR A 60 -17.10 2.21 -21.18
N ASP A 61 -17.73 1.71 -22.24
CA ASP A 61 -18.38 0.39 -22.19
C ASP A 61 -17.28 -0.67 -22.26
N VAL A 62 -17.19 -1.53 -21.25
CA VAL A 62 -16.14 -2.56 -21.16
C VAL A 62 -16.70 -3.93 -21.50
N PHE A 63 -16.11 -4.55 -22.51
CA PHE A 63 -16.42 -5.90 -22.95
C PHE A 63 -15.27 -6.83 -22.56
N GLU A 64 -15.57 -8.12 -22.43
CA GLU A 64 -14.64 -9.14 -21.99
C GLU A 64 -14.65 -10.31 -22.96
N LYS A 65 -13.46 -10.85 -23.23
CA LYS A 65 -13.32 -12.04 -24.06
C LYS A 65 -13.49 -13.30 -23.23
N GLU A 66 -13.94 -14.37 -23.87
CA GLU A 66 -14.04 -15.69 -23.26
C GLU A 66 -12.72 -16.09 -22.56
N GLY A 67 -12.82 -16.46 -21.28
CA GLY A 67 -11.68 -16.77 -20.42
C GLY A 67 -11.24 -15.64 -19.47
N GLY A 68 -11.78 -14.42 -19.60
CA GLY A 68 -11.61 -13.34 -18.62
C GLY A 68 -10.19 -12.75 -18.47
N LEU A 69 -9.30 -13.09 -19.41
CA LEU A 69 -7.92 -12.61 -19.43
C LEU A 69 -7.75 -11.29 -20.22
N GLU A 70 -8.76 -10.92 -21.01
CA GLU A 70 -8.67 -9.81 -21.96
C GLU A 70 -9.94 -8.94 -21.89
N LEU A 71 -9.77 -7.63 -21.69
CA LEU A 71 -10.86 -6.64 -21.76
C LEU A 71 -10.64 -5.70 -22.93
N PHE A 72 -11.74 -5.18 -23.48
CA PHE A 72 -11.71 -4.18 -24.52
C PHE A 72 -12.84 -3.17 -24.35
N THR A 73 -12.57 -1.89 -24.59
CA THR A 73 -13.61 -0.85 -24.48
C THR A 73 -14.37 -0.65 -25.79
N SER A 74 -15.51 0.04 -25.75
CA SER A 74 -16.08 0.69 -26.94
C SER A 74 -15.05 1.63 -27.60
N ALA A 75 -15.12 1.73 -28.93
CA ALA A 75 -14.25 2.61 -29.69
C ALA A 75 -14.85 4.02 -29.72
N HIS A 76 -14.01 5.03 -29.45
CA HIS A 76 -14.40 6.44 -29.46
C HIS A 76 -13.58 7.20 -30.50
N GLU A 77 -14.19 8.19 -31.16
CA GLU A 77 -13.52 9.06 -32.11
C GLU A 77 -12.96 10.29 -31.36
N PRO A 78 -11.62 10.47 -31.28
CA PRO A 78 -11.05 11.65 -30.64
C PRO A 78 -11.29 12.88 -31.54
N GLY A 79 -12.21 13.74 -31.12
CA GLY A 79 -12.54 14.98 -31.84
C GLY A 79 -13.51 14.77 -33.02
N LYS A 80 -13.46 15.65 -34.03
CA LYS A 80 -14.29 15.56 -35.23
C LYS A 80 -13.39 15.34 -36.45
N GLY A 81 -13.31 14.10 -36.94
CA GLY A 81 -12.64 13.77 -38.20
C GLY A 81 -13.57 13.97 -39.40
N SER A 82 -13.00 14.35 -40.55
CA SER A 82 -13.71 14.25 -41.84
C SER A 82 -13.75 12.79 -42.29
N ALA A 83 -14.82 12.38 -42.97
CA ALA A 83 -14.92 11.05 -43.57
C ALA A 83 -13.70 10.75 -44.47
N GLY A 84 -13.09 9.58 -44.31
CA GLY A 84 -11.83 9.20 -44.98
C GLY A 84 -10.57 9.59 -44.21
N SER A 85 -10.68 10.26 -43.06
CA SER A 85 -9.58 10.65 -42.16
C SER A 85 -9.95 10.45 -40.69
N ARG A 86 -10.93 9.60 -40.39
CA ARG A 86 -11.37 9.36 -39.02
C ARG A 86 -10.38 8.47 -38.29
N ASN A 87 -10.16 8.79 -37.01
CA ASN A 87 -9.35 7.99 -36.12
C ASN A 87 -10.22 7.51 -34.96
N PHE A 88 -10.03 6.27 -34.53
CA PHE A 88 -10.70 5.72 -33.36
C PHE A 88 -9.68 5.31 -32.33
N GLU A 89 -10.01 5.51 -31.06
CA GLU A 89 -9.25 5.02 -29.94
C GLU A 89 -10.10 4.09 -29.07
N ARG A 90 -9.46 3.08 -28.51
CA ARG A 90 -10.04 2.19 -27.50
C ARG A 90 -8.95 1.64 -26.58
N TYR A 91 -9.35 1.17 -25.41
CA TYR A 91 -8.46 0.42 -24.54
C TYR A 91 -8.54 -1.08 -24.81
N TYR A 92 -7.38 -1.72 -24.68
CA TYR A 92 -7.20 -3.15 -24.64
C TYR A 92 -6.41 -3.50 -23.37
N VAL A 93 -6.95 -4.38 -22.56
CA VAL A 93 -6.35 -4.81 -21.28
C VAL A 93 -6.01 -6.28 -21.40
N LYS A 94 -4.81 -6.64 -20.95
CA LYS A 94 -4.35 -8.03 -20.87
C LYS A 94 -3.91 -8.36 -19.45
N GLY A 95 -4.61 -9.29 -18.84
CA GLY A 95 -4.26 -9.91 -17.57
C GLY A 95 -3.43 -11.18 -17.75
N GLU A 96 -2.52 -11.43 -16.81
CA GLU A 96 -1.68 -12.61 -16.77
C GLU A 96 -1.62 -13.15 -15.34
N LYS A 97 -2.01 -14.42 -15.17
CA LYS A 97 -1.95 -15.11 -13.87
C LYS A 97 -0.56 -15.67 -13.64
N LEU A 98 0.15 -15.14 -12.64
CA LEU A 98 1.48 -15.60 -12.23
C LEU A 98 1.43 -16.55 -11.03
N GLY A 99 0.32 -16.54 -10.30
CA GLY A 99 0.05 -17.39 -9.14
C GLY A 99 -1.39 -17.25 -8.66
N GLU A 100 -1.74 -17.84 -7.52
CA GLU A 100 -3.09 -17.73 -6.96
C GLU A 100 -3.48 -16.27 -6.66
N ARG A 101 -2.55 -15.54 -6.02
CA ARG A 101 -2.68 -14.12 -5.66
C ARG A 101 -1.55 -13.27 -6.25
N ARG A 102 -1.05 -13.64 -7.42
CA ARG A 102 0.00 -12.90 -8.13
C ARG A 102 -0.44 -12.67 -9.56
N THR A 103 -0.61 -11.41 -9.90
CA THR A 103 -1.23 -11.00 -11.16
C THR A 103 -0.44 -9.88 -11.79
N LEU A 104 -0.38 -9.91 -13.12
CA LEU A 104 0.12 -8.82 -13.93
C LEU A 104 -1.01 -8.32 -14.84
N VAL A 105 -1.18 -7.00 -14.93
CA VAL A 105 -2.15 -6.36 -15.82
C VAL A 105 -1.43 -5.33 -16.68
N ARG A 106 -1.65 -5.40 -18.00
CA ARG A 106 -1.13 -4.42 -18.97
C ARG A 106 -2.31 -3.72 -19.63
N VAL A 107 -2.25 -2.40 -19.70
CA VAL A 107 -3.30 -1.58 -20.33
C VAL A 107 -2.70 -0.89 -21.55
N PHE A 108 -3.37 -1.00 -22.69
CA PHE A 108 -2.95 -0.43 -23.95
C PHE A 108 -4.03 0.49 -24.52
N ARG A 109 -3.65 1.70 -24.92
CA ARG A 109 -4.48 2.59 -25.75
C ARG A 109 -4.17 2.30 -27.21
N LEU A 110 -5.15 1.74 -27.92
CA LEU A 110 -5.07 1.37 -29.33
C LEU A 110 -5.69 2.48 -30.18
N SER A 111 -4.99 2.91 -31.22
CA SER A 111 -5.45 3.89 -32.21
C SER A 111 -5.59 3.21 -33.57
N TYR A 112 -6.72 3.47 -34.22
CA TYR A 112 -7.09 2.94 -35.52
C TYR A 112 -7.32 4.09 -36.51
N SER A 113 -6.89 3.93 -37.75
CA SER A 113 -7.05 4.95 -38.80
C SER A 113 -7.82 4.43 -40.01
N GLU A 114 -8.67 5.29 -40.57
CA GLU A 114 -9.42 5.04 -41.81
C GLU A 114 -8.50 5.12 -43.04
N ILE A 115 -7.52 6.04 -43.04
CA ILE A 115 -6.66 6.37 -44.20
C ILE A 115 -5.84 5.15 -44.64
N ASP A 116 -5.36 4.35 -43.69
CA ASP A 116 -4.51 3.19 -43.98
C ASP A 116 -5.25 2.04 -44.69
N THR A 117 -6.58 2.13 -44.83
CA THR A 117 -7.37 1.22 -45.69
C THR A 117 -7.55 1.74 -47.11
N VAL A 118 -7.46 3.07 -47.33
CA VAL A 118 -7.65 3.71 -48.64
C VAL A 118 -6.36 3.68 -49.47
N ALA A 119 -5.20 3.52 -48.83
CA ALA A 119 -3.89 3.46 -49.49
C ALA A 119 -3.56 2.11 -50.18
N GLU A 120 -4.55 1.24 -50.43
CA GLU A 120 -4.39 0.05 -51.29
C GLU A 120 -4.69 0.33 -52.77
N THR A 121 -4.24 1.48 -53.28
CA THR A 121 -3.91 1.54 -54.70
C THR A 121 -2.40 1.45 -54.79
N PRO A 122 -1.81 0.26 -55.04
CA PRO A 122 -0.38 0.20 -55.27
C PRO A 122 -0.08 1.10 -56.47
N PRO A 123 0.92 2.00 -56.40
CA PRO A 123 1.37 2.66 -57.61
C PRO A 123 1.78 1.55 -58.58
N LEU A 124 1.12 1.49 -59.74
CA LEU A 124 1.56 0.67 -60.86
C LEU A 124 3.03 1.03 -61.11
N ALA A 125 3.93 0.13 -60.71
CA ALA A 125 5.35 0.35 -60.83
C ALA A 125 5.75 0.31 -62.30
N ALA A 126 6.09 1.46 -62.86
CA ALA A 126 6.88 1.52 -64.07
C ALA A 126 8.35 1.21 -63.71
N GLY A 127 8.74 -0.05 -63.87
CA GLY A 127 10.13 -0.46 -64.08
C GLY A 127 10.93 -0.88 -62.86
N VAL A 128 11.07 -2.21 -62.69
CA VAL A 128 12.30 -2.99 -62.34
C VAL A 128 13.23 -2.37 -61.26
N ARG A 129 13.49 -3.04 -60.12
CA ARG A 129 14.30 -4.27 -60.03
C ARG A 129 14.21 -4.94 -58.65
N GLU A 130 14.06 -6.26 -58.65
CA GLU A 130 14.13 -7.18 -57.51
C GLU A 130 15.51 -7.21 -56.85
N GLU A 131 15.49 -7.77 -55.62
CA GLU A 131 16.60 -8.29 -54.80
C GLU A 131 17.22 -7.30 -53.80
N ALA A 132 16.79 -7.40 -52.53
CA ALA A 132 17.68 -7.59 -51.36
C ALA A 132 16.98 -7.42 -50.00
N HIS A 133 15.89 -8.13 -49.69
CA HIS A 133 15.41 -8.23 -48.29
C HIS A 133 14.79 -9.61 -48.02
N ARG A 134 15.63 -10.64 -47.97
CA ARG A 134 15.31 -11.88 -47.26
C ARG A 134 16.52 -12.24 -46.40
N ASN A 135 16.24 -12.62 -45.15
CA ASN A 135 17.15 -13.06 -44.09
C ASN A 135 17.60 -11.96 -43.11
N ALA A 136 16.68 -11.53 -42.25
CA ALA A 136 17.01 -11.03 -40.91
C ALA A 136 16.01 -11.51 -39.82
N ASP A 137 15.31 -12.63 -40.05
CA ASP A 137 14.34 -13.22 -39.11
C ASP A 137 14.94 -14.39 -38.33
N GLY A 138 16.04 -14.14 -37.60
CA GLY A 138 16.81 -15.22 -36.95
C GLY A 138 17.37 -14.88 -35.58
N VAL A 139 16.78 -13.95 -34.82
CA VAL A 139 17.13 -13.74 -33.41
C VAL A 139 15.83 -13.68 -32.61
N ASP A 140 15.60 -14.76 -31.86
CA ASP A 140 14.48 -14.96 -30.96
C ASP A 140 14.61 -13.99 -29.78
N ASN A 141 14.10 -12.78 -29.95
CA ASN A 141 14.00 -11.79 -28.89
C ASN A 141 12.64 -12.02 -28.19
N PRO A 142 12.60 -12.45 -26.92
CA PRO A 142 11.33 -12.72 -26.22
C PRO A 142 10.41 -11.49 -26.08
N PHE A 143 10.91 -10.28 -26.41
CA PHE A 143 10.13 -9.04 -26.46
C PHE A 143 9.58 -8.67 -27.86
N LYS A 144 9.70 -9.55 -28.86
CA LYS A 144 9.22 -9.34 -30.25
C LYS A 144 7.95 -10.12 -30.63
N ARG A 145 7.23 -10.73 -29.68
CA ARG A 145 5.85 -11.15 -29.97
C ARG A 145 5.01 -9.89 -30.12
N ASP A 146 4.33 -9.73 -31.26
CA ASP A 146 3.36 -8.66 -31.45
C ASP A 146 2.36 -8.69 -30.26
N PRO A 147 2.40 -7.71 -29.34
CA PRO A 147 1.54 -7.72 -28.17
C PRO A 147 0.06 -7.53 -28.55
N PHE A 148 -0.21 -7.15 -29.80
CA PHE A 148 -1.52 -6.94 -30.38
C PHE A 148 -1.96 -8.08 -31.31
N ALA A 149 -1.21 -9.18 -31.38
CA ALA A 149 -1.65 -10.37 -32.10
C ALA A 149 -2.95 -10.91 -31.46
N GLY A 150 -4.06 -10.79 -32.18
CA GLY A 150 -5.40 -11.12 -31.68
C GLY A 150 -6.17 -9.96 -31.05
N ALA A 151 -5.65 -8.73 -31.10
CA ALA A 151 -6.41 -7.53 -30.75
C ALA A 151 -7.63 -7.40 -31.70
N PRO A 152 -8.82 -7.04 -31.18
CA PRO A 152 -10.03 -7.02 -32.02
C PRO A 152 -9.94 -5.93 -33.10
N GLN A 153 -10.15 -6.31 -34.35
CA GLN A 153 -10.20 -5.36 -35.47
C GLN A 153 -11.49 -4.53 -35.42
N VAL A 154 -11.44 -3.29 -35.91
CA VAL A 154 -12.61 -2.45 -36.13
C VAL A 154 -12.91 -2.47 -37.62
N GLU A 155 -14.15 -2.82 -37.99
CA GLU A 155 -14.55 -2.93 -39.39
C GLU A 155 -14.33 -1.61 -40.14
N GLY A 156 -13.55 -1.64 -41.23
CA GLY A 156 -13.18 -0.45 -42.01
C GLY A 156 -11.98 0.35 -41.50
N TYR A 157 -11.28 -0.11 -40.44
CA TYR A 157 -10.11 0.58 -39.88
C TYR A 157 -8.94 -0.37 -39.61
N ARG A 158 -7.71 0.11 -39.76
CA ARG A 158 -6.48 -0.65 -39.40
C ARG A 158 -5.89 -0.13 -38.10
N LEU A 159 -5.33 -1.04 -37.30
CA LEU A 159 -4.57 -0.68 -36.11
C LEU A 159 -3.33 0.12 -36.54
N ALA A 160 -3.30 1.41 -36.20
CA ALA A 160 -2.20 2.30 -36.52
C ALA A 160 -1.10 2.26 -35.45
N ARG A 161 -1.49 2.21 -34.17
CA ARG A 161 -0.58 2.23 -33.03
C ARG A 161 -1.23 1.68 -31.77
N GLY A 162 -0.47 0.98 -30.93
CA GLY A 162 -0.85 0.68 -29.55
C GLY A 162 0.22 1.16 -28.58
N ASN A 163 -0.15 2.02 -27.63
CA ASN A 163 0.74 2.51 -26.58
C ASN A 163 0.32 1.97 -25.23
N ARG A 164 1.27 1.62 -24.36
CA ARG A 164 0.97 1.24 -22.98
C ARG A 164 0.50 2.46 -22.19
N ASP A 165 -0.65 2.37 -21.55
CA ASP A 165 -1.25 3.46 -20.77
C ASP A 165 -0.85 3.34 -19.29
N LEU A 166 0.29 3.96 -18.95
CA LEU A 166 0.81 3.98 -17.59
C LEU A 166 -0.05 4.83 -16.64
N GLY A 167 -0.94 5.68 -17.16
CA GLY A 167 -1.88 6.45 -16.36
C GLY A 167 -2.91 5.55 -15.69
N ILE A 168 -3.56 4.69 -16.48
CA ILE A 168 -4.52 3.71 -15.96
C ILE A 168 -3.83 2.69 -15.05
N GLU A 169 -2.65 2.19 -15.43
CA GLU A 169 -1.90 1.25 -14.58
C GLU A 169 -1.50 1.86 -13.22
N ARG A 170 -1.23 3.17 -13.18
CA ARG A 170 -0.98 3.90 -11.94
C ARG A 170 -2.23 4.06 -11.09
N THR A 171 -3.39 4.34 -11.70
CA THR A 171 -4.67 4.34 -10.98
C THR A 171 -5.00 2.96 -10.43
N LEU A 172 -4.71 1.89 -11.20
CA LEU A 172 -4.86 0.51 -10.75
C LEU A 172 -3.97 0.21 -9.54
N LEU A 173 -2.69 0.60 -9.59
CA LEU A 173 -1.78 0.49 -8.45
C LEU A 173 -2.32 1.21 -7.20
N GLN A 174 -2.79 2.44 -7.36
CA GLN A 174 -3.36 3.21 -6.25
C GLN A 174 -4.55 2.50 -5.61
N ARG A 175 -5.47 1.98 -6.43
CA ARG A 175 -6.68 1.30 -5.92
C ARG A 175 -6.44 -0.09 -5.36
N LEU A 176 -5.34 -0.75 -5.74
CA LEU A 176 -5.03 -2.09 -5.25
C LEU A 176 -4.03 -2.10 -4.10
N GLU A 177 -3.14 -1.11 -3.97
CA GLU A 177 -2.01 -1.15 -3.04
C GLU A 177 -1.88 0.07 -2.13
N MET A 178 -2.68 1.13 -2.34
CA MET A 178 -2.71 2.31 -1.49
C MET A 178 -4.04 2.41 -0.72
N VAL A 179 -4.60 1.24 -0.38
CA VAL A 179 -5.86 1.10 0.36
C VAL A 179 -5.55 1.03 1.85
N PRO A 180 -6.16 1.88 2.70
CA PRO A 180 -5.99 1.78 4.14
C PRO A 180 -6.56 0.46 4.68
N SER A 181 -5.91 -0.11 5.70
CA SER A 181 -6.43 -1.28 6.42
C SER A 181 -7.72 -0.92 7.16
N LEU A 182 -8.67 -1.85 7.19
CA LEU A 182 -9.87 -1.77 8.01
C LEU A 182 -9.53 -2.11 9.45
N GLU A 183 -9.67 -1.14 10.35
CA GLU A 183 -9.60 -1.37 11.80
C GLU A 183 -10.97 -1.80 12.33
N LEU A 184 -11.20 -3.10 12.35
CA LEU A 184 -12.50 -3.66 12.74
C LEU A 184 -12.63 -3.67 14.26
N VAL A 185 -13.59 -2.92 14.78
CA VAL A 185 -13.89 -2.84 16.22
C VAL A 185 -15.11 -3.70 16.52
N GLY A 186 -15.04 -4.48 17.60
CA GLY A 186 -16.00 -5.54 17.88
C GLY A 186 -15.87 -6.76 16.95
N GLY A 187 -16.40 -7.91 17.40
CA GLY A 187 -16.41 -9.16 16.64
C GLY A 187 -16.47 -10.39 17.54
N ASN A 188 -17.16 -11.45 17.10
CA ASN A 188 -17.20 -12.70 17.85
C ASN A 188 -15.81 -13.36 17.87
N ALA A 189 -15.34 -13.80 19.04
CA ALA A 189 -14.14 -14.63 19.14
C ALA A 189 -14.43 -15.99 18.49
N SER A 190 -13.74 -16.32 17.40
CA SER A 190 -14.00 -17.55 16.63
C SER A 190 -12.87 -18.56 16.69
N VAL A 191 -11.71 -18.18 17.24
CA VAL A 191 -10.57 -19.10 17.36
C VAL A 191 -10.68 -19.89 18.68
N PRO A 192 -10.98 -21.20 18.64
CA PRO A 192 -10.93 -22.03 19.83
C PRO A 192 -9.48 -22.19 20.32
N VAL A 193 -9.28 -22.21 21.64
CA VAL A 193 -7.98 -22.20 22.35
C VAL A 193 -7.01 -23.32 21.91
N ARG A 194 -7.50 -24.40 21.29
CA ARG A 194 -6.73 -25.62 21.01
C ARG A 194 -6.00 -25.67 19.66
N SER A 195 -6.02 -24.63 18.84
CA SER A 195 -5.36 -24.62 17.53
C SER A 195 -4.17 -23.65 17.43
N VAL A 196 -3.61 -23.22 18.55
CA VAL A 196 -2.54 -22.22 18.60
C VAL A 196 -1.19 -22.92 18.69
N MET A 197 -0.47 -22.98 17.57
CA MET A 197 0.96 -23.25 17.58
C MET A 197 1.68 -21.92 17.44
N MET A 198 2.42 -21.53 18.46
CA MET A 198 3.46 -20.52 18.29
C MET A 198 4.72 -21.24 17.83
N GLU A 199 4.98 -21.18 16.53
CA GLU A 199 6.30 -21.56 16.02
C GLU A 199 7.35 -20.68 16.73
N GLU A 200 8.30 -21.33 17.40
CA GLU A 200 9.50 -20.73 18.02
C GLU A 200 9.31 -19.98 19.36
N TRP A 201 8.36 -20.36 20.20
CA TRP A 201 8.48 -20.06 21.64
C TRP A 201 9.01 -21.26 22.40
N ALA A 202 10.28 -21.18 22.79
CA ALA A 202 10.93 -22.20 23.61
C ALA A 202 10.14 -22.43 24.90
N GLU A 203 9.86 -23.70 25.21
CA GLU A 203 9.25 -24.11 26.49
C GLU A 203 10.18 -23.87 27.68
N GLU A 204 11.49 -23.79 27.45
CA GLU A 204 12.49 -23.62 28.51
C GLU A 204 12.81 -22.14 28.76
N ALA A 205 12.62 -21.71 30.00
CA ALA A 205 13.06 -20.42 30.50
C ALA A 205 14.59 -20.36 30.49
N PRO A 206 15.23 -19.40 29.80
CA PRO A 206 16.67 -19.20 29.94
C PRO A 206 17.01 -18.84 31.40
N ALA A 207 18.16 -19.31 31.88
CA ALA A 207 18.65 -19.09 33.25
C ALA A 207 18.88 -17.60 33.60
N SER A 208 18.90 -16.73 32.59
CA SER A 208 18.98 -15.27 32.69
C SER A 208 17.87 -14.62 31.88
N VAL A 209 17.34 -13.49 32.36
CA VAL A 209 16.41 -12.66 31.58
C VAL A 209 17.08 -12.31 30.25
N PRO A 210 16.53 -12.74 29.10
CA PRO A 210 17.13 -12.42 27.81
C PRO A 210 17.07 -10.91 27.59
N GLU A 211 18.17 -10.33 27.14
CA GLU A 211 18.25 -8.90 26.83
C GLU A 211 17.21 -8.52 25.75
N PRO A 212 16.68 -7.29 25.78
CA PRO A 212 15.79 -6.80 24.75
C PRO A 212 16.54 -6.62 23.42
N ASP A 213 15.93 -7.09 22.34
CA ASP A 213 16.45 -6.90 20.98
C ASP A 213 15.99 -5.55 20.43
N CYS A 214 16.76 -4.50 20.71
CA CYS A 214 16.47 -3.12 20.30
C CYS A 214 16.61 -2.86 18.79
N GLY A 215 16.96 -3.87 17.98
CA GLY A 215 17.11 -3.74 16.54
C GLY A 215 18.22 -2.79 16.09
N ALA A 216 18.23 -2.49 14.79
CA ALA A 216 19.23 -1.63 14.18
C ALA A 216 19.10 -0.16 14.66
N PRO A 217 20.21 0.58 14.80
CA PRO A 217 20.17 2.00 15.08
C PRO A 217 19.43 2.82 14.05
N LEU A 218 18.66 3.79 14.53
CA LEU A 218 17.98 4.79 13.72
C LEU A 218 18.60 6.16 13.98
N ALA A 219 18.94 6.88 12.91
CA ALA A 219 19.47 8.23 12.99
C ALA A 219 18.36 9.25 13.30
N GLY A 220 18.69 10.32 14.03
CA GLY A 220 17.80 11.46 14.27
C GLY A 220 16.70 11.22 15.30
N THR A 221 16.75 10.12 16.08
CA THR A 221 15.70 9.79 17.07
C THR A 221 15.71 10.71 18.29
N ASP A 222 16.83 11.38 18.55
CA ASP A 222 17.04 12.21 19.73
C ASP A 222 16.12 13.44 19.80
N VAL A 223 15.74 13.98 18.64
CA VAL A 223 14.95 15.22 18.51
C VAL A 223 13.51 15.08 19.03
N VAL A 224 12.99 13.85 19.16
CA VAL A 224 11.63 13.59 19.65
C VAL A 224 11.57 13.13 21.11
N MET A 225 12.73 12.98 21.78
CA MET A 225 12.83 12.37 23.12
C MET A 225 13.03 13.43 24.20
N THR A 226 11.93 14.05 24.61
CA THR A 226 11.87 14.99 25.74
C THR A 226 10.95 14.47 26.83
N ALA A 227 11.33 14.58 28.10
CA ALA A 227 10.48 14.16 29.23
C ALA A 227 9.09 14.83 29.15
N GLY A 228 8.03 14.03 29.36
CA GLY A 228 6.64 14.47 29.28
C GLY A 228 6.10 14.69 27.86
N ALA A 229 6.94 14.64 26.81
CA ALA A 229 6.48 14.76 25.43
C ALA A 229 5.74 13.51 24.96
N THR A 230 4.77 13.71 24.07
CA THR A 230 4.04 12.61 23.41
C THR A 230 4.42 12.57 21.93
N VAL A 231 4.77 11.39 21.44
CA VAL A 231 5.06 11.11 20.04
C VAL A 231 4.01 10.14 19.51
N LEU A 232 3.34 10.51 18.42
CA LEU A 232 2.38 9.67 17.72
C LEU A 232 3.06 9.10 16.48
N LEU A 233 3.08 7.79 16.32
CA LEU A 233 3.67 7.11 15.18
C LEU A 233 2.57 6.48 14.33
N ALA A 234 2.43 6.95 13.09
CA ALA A 234 1.48 6.39 12.13
C ALA A 234 1.88 4.94 11.79
N ASP A 235 0.95 4.01 11.92
CA ASP A 235 1.15 2.61 11.52
C ASP A 235 0.24 2.29 10.33
N PRO A 236 0.77 1.83 9.17
CA PRO A 236 -0.06 1.23 8.13
C PRO A 236 -0.72 -0.09 8.56
N LEU A 237 -0.32 -0.63 9.73
CA LEU A 237 -0.74 -1.87 10.37
C LEU A 237 -0.20 -3.12 9.68
N GLY A 238 0.03 -4.18 10.47
CA GLY A 238 0.37 -5.50 9.95
C GLY A 238 1.70 -5.59 9.22
N THR A 239 2.67 -4.75 9.59
CA THR A 239 4.05 -4.79 9.08
C THR A 239 5.02 -5.21 10.17
N ARG A 240 6.25 -5.60 9.80
CA ARG A 240 7.30 -5.98 10.76
C ARG A 240 8.12 -4.77 11.20
N GLU A 241 8.38 -3.86 10.27
CA GLU A 241 9.36 -2.79 10.44
C GLU A 241 8.86 -1.68 11.36
N VAL A 242 7.56 -1.37 11.35
CA VAL A 242 7.00 -0.29 12.18
C VAL A 242 7.02 -0.65 13.67
N PRO A 243 6.55 -1.84 14.12
CA PRO A 243 6.73 -2.27 15.52
C PRO A 243 8.21 -2.36 15.94
N SER A 244 9.10 -2.81 15.06
CA SER A 244 10.55 -2.83 15.32
C SER A 244 11.15 -1.44 15.50
N ALA A 245 10.74 -0.47 14.68
CA ALA A 245 11.19 0.91 14.82
C ALA A 245 10.59 1.58 16.06
N ALA A 246 9.35 1.27 16.43
CA ALA A 246 8.75 1.72 17.68
C ALA A 246 9.55 1.21 18.89
N LEU A 247 9.95 -0.07 18.90
CA LEU A 247 10.84 -0.59 19.94
C LEU A 247 12.17 0.14 19.97
N ARG A 248 12.78 0.41 18.80
CA ARG A 248 14.04 1.15 18.76
C ARG A 248 13.92 2.51 19.46
N LEU A 249 12.84 3.25 19.20
CA LEU A 249 12.58 4.53 19.86
C LEU A 249 12.40 4.37 21.38
N VAL A 250 11.69 3.32 21.82
CA VAL A 250 11.56 2.99 23.26
C VAL A 250 12.94 2.70 23.88
N CYS A 251 13.77 1.88 23.21
CA CYS A 251 15.11 1.57 23.67
C CYS A 251 15.98 2.83 23.79
N ASP A 252 15.99 3.68 22.76
CA ASP A 252 16.75 4.94 22.77
C ASP A 252 16.28 5.88 23.91
N ALA A 253 14.96 5.98 24.15
CA ALA A 253 14.43 6.77 25.26
C ALA A 253 14.83 6.22 26.63
N THR A 254 14.77 4.89 26.84
CA THR A 254 15.23 4.27 28.09
C THR A 254 16.74 4.33 28.29
N ALA A 255 17.53 4.35 27.20
CA ALA A 255 18.98 4.54 27.25
C ALA A 255 19.34 5.97 27.69
N LYS A 256 18.49 6.96 27.39
CA LYS A 256 18.55 8.33 27.93
C LYS A 256 18.06 8.45 29.38
N GLY A 257 17.60 7.36 29.99
CA GLY A 257 17.08 7.35 31.36
C GLY A 257 15.69 7.97 31.51
N LEU A 258 14.94 8.12 30.42
CA LEU A 258 13.54 8.57 30.48
C LEU A 258 12.65 7.42 30.94
N PRO A 259 11.68 7.67 31.85
CA PRO A 259 10.51 6.82 31.99
C PRO A 259 9.75 6.81 30.66
N VAL A 260 9.32 5.64 30.20
CA VAL A 260 8.65 5.47 28.91
C VAL A 260 7.25 4.91 29.09
N VAL A 261 6.30 5.45 28.34
CA VAL A 261 5.00 4.83 28.10
C VAL A 261 4.91 4.46 26.62
N LEU A 262 4.63 3.19 26.32
CA LEU A 262 4.27 2.73 24.99
C LEU A 262 2.76 2.47 24.93
N GLY A 263 2.04 3.33 24.21
CA GLY A 263 0.63 3.14 23.88
C GLY A 263 0.49 2.33 22.59
N LEU A 264 -0.30 1.25 22.65
CA LEU A 264 -0.68 0.44 21.48
C LEU A 264 -2.20 0.51 21.27
N SER A 265 -2.62 0.55 20.00
CA SER A 265 -4.03 0.50 19.57
C SER A 265 -4.63 -0.89 19.79
N ILE A 266 -4.63 -1.34 21.04
CA ILE A 266 -5.23 -2.56 21.57
C ILE A 266 -6.38 -2.12 22.50
N PRO A 267 -7.53 -2.80 22.51
CA PRO A 267 -8.64 -2.44 23.39
C PRO A 267 -8.23 -2.37 24.86
N SER A 268 -8.66 -1.32 25.58
CA SER A 268 -8.30 -1.13 26.99
C SER A 268 -8.81 -2.24 27.91
N THR A 269 -9.77 -3.06 27.45
CA THR A 269 -10.20 -4.30 28.11
C THR A 269 -9.11 -5.36 28.22
N GLU A 270 -8.06 -5.29 27.38
CA GLU A 270 -6.92 -6.21 27.38
C GLU A 270 -5.81 -5.78 28.36
N GLN A 271 -5.90 -4.58 28.96
CA GLN A 271 -4.84 -4.01 29.81
C GLN A 271 -4.42 -4.95 30.95
N ALA A 272 -5.37 -5.55 31.66
CA ALA A 272 -5.04 -6.44 32.79
C ALA A 272 -4.26 -7.70 32.36
N LEU A 273 -4.55 -8.24 31.16
CA LEU A 273 -3.81 -9.38 30.62
C LEU A 273 -2.41 -8.99 30.18
N LEU A 274 -2.26 -7.80 29.58
CA LEU A 274 -0.98 -7.24 29.21
C LEU A 274 -0.10 -6.97 30.44
N ASP A 275 -0.65 -6.36 31.48
CA ASP A 275 0.07 -6.08 32.74
C ASP A 275 0.54 -7.38 33.40
N ALA A 276 -0.31 -8.41 33.43
CA ALA A 276 0.05 -9.73 33.94
C ALA A 276 1.19 -10.36 33.13
N TYR A 277 1.14 -10.26 31.79
CA TYR A 277 2.20 -10.75 30.92
C TYR A 277 3.52 -9.99 31.14
N LEU A 278 3.46 -8.66 31.27
CA LEU A 278 4.64 -7.82 31.51
C LEU A 278 5.31 -8.07 32.87
N ALA A 279 4.56 -8.56 33.86
CA ALA A 279 5.07 -8.96 35.16
C ALA A 279 5.57 -10.42 35.21
N SER A 280 5.31 -11.20 34.16
CA SER A 280 5.62 -12.64 34.10
C SER A 280 7.07 -12.92 33.69
N ALA A 281 7.46 -14.20 33.78
CA ALA A 281 8.75 -14.68 33.30
C ALA A 281 8.82 -14.72 31.75
N GLY A 282 7.69 -14.59 31.05
CA GLY A 282 7.60 -14.64 29.59
C GLY A 282 7.69 -16.06 29.05
N LEU A 283 7.22 -17.04 29.82
CA LEU A 283 7.16 -18.43 29.39
C LEU A 283 6.09 -18.61 28.31
N ALA A 284 6.20 -19.70 27.54
CA ALA A 284 5.17 -20.08 26.58
C ALA A 284 3.76 -20.11 27.20
N SER A 285 3.62 -20.56 28.46
CA SER A 285 2.35 -20.57 29.20
C SER A 285 1.81 -19.18 29.56
N ASP A 286 2.69 -18.24 29.89
CA ASP A 286 2.30 -16.85 30.23
C ASP A 286 1.67 -16.19 29.03
N ALA A 287 2.27 -16.43 27.88
CA ALA A 287 1.82 -15.82 26.66
C ALA A 287 0.64 -16.57 26.01
N GLN A 288 0.54 -17.89 26.18
CA GLN A 288 -0.71 -18.60 25.92
C GLN A 288 -1.87 -18.05 26.76
N THR A 289 -1.61 -17.63 28.00
CA THR A 289 -2.62 -17.00 28.85
C THR A 289 -3.06 -15.65 28.26
N LEU A 290 -2.12 -14.80 27.84
CA LEU A 290 -2.41 -13.53 27.16
C LEU A 290 -3.27 -13.76 25.90
N LEU A 291 -2.81 -14.62 25.00
CA LEU A 291 -3.44 -14.85 23.70
C LEU A 291 -4.75 -15.62 23.80
N GLY A 292 -4.82 -16.60 24.71
CA GLY A 292 -5.99 -17.47 24.91
C GLY A 292 -7.14 -16.77 25.62
N ASN A 293 -6.83 -15.93 26.61
CA ASN A 293 -7.85 -15.21 27.38
C ASN A 293 -8.21 -13.87 26.74
N GLY A 294 -7.30 -13.25 25.99
CA GLY A 294 -7.57 -12.01 25.26
C GLY A 294 -8.50 -12.23 24.08
N SER A 295 -9.64 -11.54 24.10
CA SER A 295 -10.62 -11.60 23.01
C SER A 295 -10.11 -10.94 21.73
N PHE A 296 -9.32 -9.87 21.88
CA PHE A 296 -8.70 -9.13 20.80
C PHE A 296 -7.82 -10.00 19.89
N TRP A 297 -7.06 -10.92 20.48
CA TRP A 297 -6.15 -11.82 19.77
C TRP A 297 -6.87 -12.94 19.01
N ARG A 298 -8.16 -13.19 19.30
CA ARG A 298 -8.95 -14.31 18.77
C ARG A 298 -10.10 -13.86 17.85
N ARG A 299 -10.10 -12.59 17.45
CA ARG A 299 -11.06 -12.02 16.51
C ARG A 299 -11.01 -12.77 15.17
N VAL A 300 -12.17 -12.91 14.52
CA VAL A 300 -12.30 -13.49 13.18
C VAL A 300 -11.42 -12.74 12.18
N TYR A 301 -11.55 -11.41 12.20
CA TYR A 301 -10.79 -10.53 11.33
C TYR A 301 -9.63 -9.94 12.11
N GLN A 302 -8.42 -10.18 11.62
CA GLN A 302 -7.18 -9.71 12.22
C GLN A 302 -6.57 -8.63 11.33
N ASP A 303 -6.70 -7.39 11.75
CA ASP A 303 -6.40 -6.19 10.95
C ASP A 303 -4.94 -5.71 11.03
N GLY A 304 -4.06 -6.56 11.55
CA GLY A 304 -2.64 -6.26 11.76
C GLY A 304 -2.29 -5.77 13.17
N ARG A 305 -3.27 -5.28 13.95
CA ARG A 305 -3.06 -4.85 15.34
C ARG A 305 -2.77 -6.01 16.30
N SER A 306 -3.22 -7.22 15.96
CA SER A 306 -2.94 -8.48 16.66
C SER A 306 -1.88 -9.34 15.96
N SER A 307 -0.94 -8.72 15.24
CA SER A 307 0.12 -9.42 14.49
C SER A 307 1.24 -9.98 15.37
N ARG A 308 2.04 -10.89 14.81
CA ARG A 308 3.26 -11.43 15.43
C ARG A 308 4.27 -10.33 15.80
N ALA A 309 4.38 -9.29 14.97
CA ALA A 309 5.31 -8.18 15.22
C ALA A 309 4.87 -7.34 16.42
N MET A 310 3.55 -7.15 16.62
CA MET A 310 3.00 -6.49 17.79
C MET A 310 3.21 -7.32 19.07
N LEU A 311 3.01 -8.65 18.98
CA LEU A 311 3.32 -9.56 20.09
C LEU A 311 4.81 -9.56 20.44
N TRP A 312 5.68 -9.57 19.41
CA TRP A 312 7.12 -9.44 19.59
C TRP A 312 7.48 -8.12 20.27
N LEU A 313 6.90 -6.99 19.87
CA LEU A 313 7.10 -5.68 20.51
C LEU A 313 6.73 -5.72 22.00
N ILE A 314 5.58 -6.32 22.34
CA ILE A 314 5.15 -6.50 23.74
C ILE A 314 6.16 -7.35 24.53
N GLU A 315 6.67 -8.43 23.93
CA GLU A 315 7.72 -9.27 24.54
C GLU A 315 9.02 -8.48 24.76
N GLN A 316 9.44 -7.64 23.82
CA GLN A 316 10.63 -6.81 24.02
C GLN A 316 10.43 -5.75 25.12
N VAL A 317 9.22 -5.19 25.26
CA VAL A 317 8.88 -4.30 26.38
C VAL A 317 8.93 -5.05 27.71
N ARG A 318 8.46 -6.29 27.79
CA ARG A 318 8.61 -7.14 28.98
C ARG A 318 10.08 -7.32 29.36
N ARG A 319 10.94 -7.62 28.37
CA ARG A 319 12.40 -7.77 28.59
C ARG A 319 13.05 -6.47 29.07
N LEU A 320 12.66 -5.33 28.49
CA LEU A 320 13.12 -4.02 28.96
C LEU A 320 12.75 -3.80 30.44
N ARG A 321 11.50 -4.07 30.83
CA ARG A 321 11.06 -3.98 32.24
C ARG A 321 11.84 -4.92 33.15
N ALA A 322 12.00 -6.17 32.74
CA ALA A 322 12.73 -7.18 33.50
C ALA A 322 14.23 -6.84 33.65
N SER A 323 14.79 -6.07 32.71
CA SER A 323 16.15 -5.49 32.82
C SER A 323 16.25 -4.25 33.72
N GLY A 324 15.16 -3.85 34.38
CA GLY A 324 15.10 -2.71 35.29
C GLY A 324 14.82 -1.36 34.63
N LYS A 325 14.40 -1.34 33.36
CA LYS A 325 13.97 -0.10 32.69
C LYS A 325 12.53 0.27 33.10
N ASP A 326 12.29 1.55 33.29
CA ASP A 326 10.95 2.09 33.57
C ASP A 326 10.16 2.26 32.26
N VAL A 327 9.53 1.18 31.81
CA VAL A 327 8.72 1.15 30.58
C VAL A 327 7.34 0.62 30.91
N SER A 328 6.29 1.40 30.72
CA SER A 328 4.90 0.98 30.91
C SER A 328 4.20 0.80 29.56
N LEU A 329 3.25 -0.13 29.48
CA LEU A 329 2.47 -0.39 28.28
C LEU A 329 1.02 0.03 28.50
N LEU A 330 0.44 0.71 27.52
CA LEU A 330 -0.94 1.16 27.53
C LEU A 330 -1.70 0.56 26.34
N ALA A 331 -2.79 -0.14 26.61
CA ALA A 331 -3.84 -0.45 25.65
C ALA A 331 -4.90 0.66 25.71
N PHE A 332 -5.01 1.48 24.66
CA PHE A 332 -5.86 2.67 24.70
C PHE A 332 -7.12 2.59 23.82
N ASP A 333 -7.29 1.52 23.04
CA ASP A 333 -8.36 1.44 22.05
C ASP A 333 -9.73 1.12 22.69
N ALA A 334 -10.80 1.32 21.92
CA ALA A 334 -12.14 0.90 22.30
C ALA A 334 -12.43 -0.52 21.80
N ASP A 335 -13.18 -1.30 22.58
CA ASP A 335 -13.66 -2.63 22.17
C ASP A 335 -14.84 -2.55 21.20
N LYS A 336 -15.71 -1.53 21.35
CA LYS A 336 -17.00 -1.43 20.63
C LYS A 336 -17.29 -0.06 20.02
N ALA A 337 -16.67 1.01 20.51
CA ALA A 337 -16.94 2.35 20.02
C ALA A 337 -16.41 2.52 18.58
N SER A 338 -17.04 3.40 17.80
CA SER A 338 -16.67 3.66 16.41
C SER A 338 -16.63 5.16 16.12
N GLY A 339 -16.01 5.55 15.00
CA GLY A 339 -15.91 6.95 14.58
C GLY A 339 -15.37 7.87 15.69
N ASN A 340 -15.97 9.04 15.84
CA ASN A 340 -15.56 10.03 16.85
C ASN A 340 -15.66 9.54 18.30
N GLU A 341 -16.60 8.64 18.62
CA GLU A 341 -16.70 8.08 19.97
C GLU A 341 -15.44 7.27 20.30
N ARG A 342 -14.95 6.49 19.33
CA ARG A 342 -13.68 5.76 19.44
C ARG A 342 -12.49 6.71 19.59
N GLU A 343 -12.40 7.76 18.77
CA GLU A 343 -11.31 8.75 18.89
C GLU A 343 -11.27 9.41 20.28
N ALA A 344 -12.44 9.78 20.81
CA ALA A 344 -12.55 10.38 22.13
C ALA A 344 -12.20 9.39 23.26
N TRP A 345 -12.60 8.11 23.11
CA TRP A 345 -12.23 7.03 24.03
C TRP A 345 -10.71 6.84 24.08
N MET A 346 -10.07 6.73 22.91
CA MET A 346 -8.63 6.59 22.76
C MET A 346 -7.88 7.76 23.41
N ALA A 347 -8.30 8.98 23.09
CA ALA A 347 -7.66 10.19 23.64
C ALA A 347 -7.75 10.21 25.16
N ARG A 348 -8.92 9.90 25.73
CA ARG A 348 -9.11 9.87 27.18
C ARG A 348 -8.17 8.86 27.87
N HIS A 349 -8.03 7.65 27.33
CA HIS A 349 -7.17 6.63 27.92
C HIS A 349 -5.69 7.03 27.88
N VAL A 350 -5.23 7.61 26.77
CA VAL A 350 -3.85 8.14 26.66
C VAL A 350 -3.63 9.27 27.68
N LEU A 351 -4.55 10.22 27.80
CA LEU A 351 -4.44 11.35 28.73
C LEU A 351 -4.47 10.90 30.20
N ASP A 352 -5.35 9.96 30.56
CA ASP A 352 -5.47 9.43 31.91
C ASP A 352 -4.20 8.69 32.32
N PHE A 353 -3.66 7.85 31.43
CA PHE A 353 -2.46 7.09 31.70
C PHE A 353 -1.23 7.99 31.78
N GLN A 354 -1.08 8.96 30.87
CA GLN A 354 0.04 9.90 30.90
C GLN A 354 0.04 10.74 32.20
N ARG A 355 -1.13 11.15 32.70
CA ARG A 355 -1.22 11.86 34.00
C ARG A 355 -0.71 11.03 35.17
N GLN A 356 -0.90 9.73 35.15
CA GLN A 356 -0.43 8.81 36.20
C GLN A 356 1.07 8.51 36.10
N HIS A 357 1.67 8.70 34.92
CA HIS A 357 3.06 8.37 34.63
C HIS A 357 3.92 9.61 34.33
N ALA A 358 3.41 10.82 34.57
CA ALA A 358 4.17 12.04 34.31
C ALA A 358 5.45 12.08 35.19
N PRO A 359 6.63 12.46 34.64
CA PRO A 359 6.86 13.04 33.32
C PRO A 359 7.40 12.02 32.27
N ALA A 360 6.79 10.85 32.14
CA ALA A 360 7.19 9.86 31.13
C ALA A 360 7.09 10.39 29.70
N TRP A 361 8.07 10.02 28.87
CA TRP A 361 7.99 10.18 27.43
C TRP A 361 7.04 9.12 26.88
N THR A 362 6.05 9.54 26.10
CA THR A 362 4.97 8.66 25.63
C THR A 362 5.06 8.46 24.13
N LEU A 363 5.21 7.22 23.68
CA LEU A 363 5.09 6.82 22.28
C LEU A 363 3.74 6.14 22.05
N VAL A 364 2.92 6.64 21.13
CA VAL A 364 1.62 6.07 20.78
C VAL A 364 1.69 5.54 19.35
N LEU A 365 1.45 4.23 19.18
CA LEU A 365 1.39 3.56 17.88
C LEU A 365 -0.07 3.27 17.51
N ALA A 366 -0.53 3.84 16.40
CA ALA A 366 -1.91 3.71 15.91
C ALA A 366 -1.98 3.88 14.40
N GLY A 367 -3.11 3.51 13.79
CA GLY A 367 -3.38 3.77 12.37
C GLY A 367 -3.14 5.23 11.99
N GLY A 368 -2.58 5.47 10.79
CA GLY A 368 -2.15 6.80 10.37
C GLY A 368 -3.25 7.89 10.34
N THR A 369 -4.54 7.51 10.27
CA THR A 369 -5.66 8.45 10.41
C THR A 369 -5.78 8.96 11.86
N HIS A 370 -5.64 8.06 12.84
CA HIS A 370 -5.75 8.37 14.27
C HIS A 370 -4.65 9.33 14.73
N THR A 371 -3.43 9.18 14.21
CA THR A 371 -2.26 9.95 14.66
C THR A 371 -2.20 11.39 14.14
N ARG A 372 -3.10 11.79 13.24
CA ARG A 372 -3.15 13.16 12.68
C ARG A 372 -3.46 14.18 13.78
N THR A 373 -2.72 15.29 13.82
CA THR A 373 -3.02 16.41 14.74
C THR A 373 -3.91 17.48 14.11
N GLN A 374 -4.29 17.30 12.85
CA GLN A 374 -5.25 18.15 12.14
C GLN A 374 -6.46 17.33 11.68
N LYS A 375 -7.55 18.03 11.34
CA LYS A 375 -8.77 17.42 10.80
C LYS A 375 -8.52 16.71 9.47
N VAL A 376 -9.39 15.76 9.14
CA VAL A 376 -9.38 15.07 7.83
C VAL A 376 -10.18 15.87 6.79
N GLY A 377 -9.84 15.72 5.52
CA GLY A 377 -10.49 16.47 4.43
C GLY A 377 -11.81 15.87 3.94
N TRP A 378 -12.11 14.61 4.28
CA TRP A 378 -13.29 13.87 3.80
C TRP A 378 -14.48 13.91 4.77
N ASP A 379 -14.25 14.30 6.03
CA ASP A 379 -15.28 14.48 7.07
C ASP A 379 -14.81 15.58 8.02
N SER A 380 -15.49 16.72 8.01
CA SER A 380 -15.14 17.89 8.83
C SER A 380 -15.43 17.71 10.32
N ASP A 381 -16.30 16.75 10.65
CA ASP A 381 -16.73 16.46 12.01
C ASP A 381 -15.84 15.39 12.64
N PHE A 382 -15.16 14.56 11.84
CA PHE A 382 -14.17 13.61 12.33
C PHE A 382 -12.96 14.32 12.96
N GLU A 383 -12.71 14.03 14.23
CA GLU A 383 -11.63 14.61 15.02
C GLU A 383 -10.72 13.48 15.54
N PRO A 384 -9.54 13.29 14.90
CA PRO A 384 -8.63 12.21 15.22
C PRO A 384 -8.08 12.26 16.65
N LEU A 385 -7.68 11.11 17.18
CA LEU A 385 -6.92 10.96 18.43
C LEU A 385 -5.81 12.01 18.55
N GLY A 386 -4.97 12.17 17.53
CA GLY A 386 -3.84 13.10 17.57
C GLY A 386 -4.26 14.55 17.72
N ALA A 387 -5.35 14.98 17.08
CA ALA A 387 -5.89 16.33 17.22
C ALA A 387 -6.41 16.57 18.65
N ARG A 388 -7.10 15.57 19.22
CA ARG A 388 -7.61 15.61 20.60
C ARG A 388 -6.48 15.69 21.64
N LEU A 389 -5.38 14.98 21.39
CA LEU A 389 -4.20 15.03 22.25
C LEU A 389 -3.46 16.36 22.12
N ALA A 390 -3.26 16.85 20.90
CA ALA A 390 -2.60 18.13 20.66
C ALA A 390 -3.36 19.33 21.28
N GLY A 391 -4.69 19.23 21.39
CA GLY A 391 -5.50 20.24 22.07
C GLY A 391 -5.40 20.24 23.61
N GLN A 392 -4.85 19.18 24.21
CA GLN A 392 -4.83 18.99 25.68
C GLN A 392 -3.43 18.85 26.27
N LEU A 393 -2.45 18.44 25.47
CA LEU A 393 -1.08 18.20 25.91
C LEU A 393 -0.14 19.32 25.46
N PRO A 394 0.86 19.67 26.28
CA PRO A 394 1.77 20.76 25.97
C PRO A 394 2.76 20.42 24.84
N SER A 395 3.01 19.14 24.57
CA SER A 395 3.94 18.69 23.55
C SER A 395 3.47 17.39 22.91
N VAL A 396 3.03 17.49 21.66
CA VAL A 396 2.62 16.36 20.82
C VAL A 396 3.32 16.49 19.46
N GLN A 397 4.06 15.45 19.06
CA GLN A 397 4.68 15.35 17.75
C GLN A 397 4.12 14.13 17.04
N ALA A 398 3.59 14.31 15.83
CA ALA A 398 3.10 13.21 15.00
C ALA A 398 4.10 12.89 13.89
N LEU A 399 4.44 11.62 13.72
CA LEU A 399 5.36 11.12 12.72
C LEU A 399 4.61 10.25 11.72
N ASP A 400 4.75 10.60 10.44
CA ASP A 400 4.30 9.77 9.33
C ASP A 400 5.36 8.69 9.02
N ILE A 401 5.01 7.69 8.20
CA ILE A 401 5.96 6.65 7.76
C ILE A 401 6.36 6.88 6.31
N GLY A 402 7.67 6.94 6.09
CA GLY A 402 8.28 6.89 4.78
C GLY A 402 8.72 5.46 4.46
N PHE A 403 8.28 4.92 3.34
CA PHE A 403 8.62 3.54 3.00
C PHE A 403 8.78 3.31 1.50
N GLN A 404 9.37 2.17 1.15
CA GLN A 404 9.43 1.62 -0.20
C GLN A 404 8.34 0.57 -0.34
N ARG A 405 7.88 0.34 -1.58
CA ARG A 405 6.87 -0.68 -1.87
C ARG A 405 7.26 -2.02 -1.24
N GLY A 406 6.29 -2.65 -0.59
CA GLY A 406 6.49 -3.84 0.20
C GLY A 406 5.20 -4.62 0.36
N THR A 407 5.05 -5.29 1.49
CA THR A 407 3.86 -6.07 1.84
C THR A 407 3.37 -5.75 3.25
N GLN A 408 2.08 -5.93 3.47
CA GLN A 408 1.44 -5.83 4.78
C GLN A 408 0.38 -6.93 4.93
N PHE A 409 0.09 -7.34 6.16
CA PHE A 409 -1.11 -8.13 6.45
C PHE A 409 -2.22 -7.17 6.88
N SER A 410 -3.29 -7.06 6.11
CA SER A 410 -4.37 -6.11 6.41
C SER A 410 -5.74 -6.72 6.11
N CYS A 411 -6.78 -6.17 6.72
CA CYS A 411 -8.15 -6.43 6.29
C CYS A 411 -8.61 -5.30 5.37
N ARG A 412 -9.30 -5.62 4.27
CA ARG A 412 -9.87 -4.61 3.36
C ARG A 412 -11.14 -5.11 2.71
N TYR A 413 -11.93 -4.20 2.15
CA TYR A 413 -12.98 -4.59 1.23
C TYR A 413 -12.34 -5.04 -0.08
N SER A 414 -12.72 -6.23 -0.53
CA SER A 414 -12.43 -6.71 -1.88
C SER A 414 -13.21 -5.89 -2.91
N VAL A 415 -12.91 -6.10 -4.20
CA VAL A 415 -13.70 -5.51 -5.29
C VAL A 415 -15.15 -6.02 -5.34
N TRP A 416 -15.44 -7.08 -4.60
CA TRP A 416 -16.76 -7.72 -4.47
C TRP A 416 -17.47 -7.30 -3.16
N GLU A 417 -16.95 -6.29 -2.47
CA GLU A 417 -17.49 -5.75 -1.21
C GLU A 417 -17.41 -6.70 0.02
N ASP A 418 -16.81 -7.88 -0.14
CA ASP A 418 -16.49 -8.77 0.98
C ASP A 418 -15.27 -8.29 1.77
N VAL A 419 -15.26 -8.52 3.09
CA VAL A 419 -14.08 -8.29 3.94
C VAL A 419 -13.08 -9.42 3.73
N GLU A 420 -11.89 -9.07 3.28
CA GLU A 420 -10.77 -9.98 3.05
C GLU A 420 -9.58 -9.58 3.92
N CYS A 421 -9.01 -10.54 4.66
CA CYS A 421 -7.79 -10.34 5.44
C CYS A 421 -6.69 -11.26 4.93
N ASP A 422 -5.66 -10.69 4.32
CA ASP A 422 -4.55 -11.44 3.71
C ASP A 422 -3.29 -10.55 3.63
N VAL A 423 -2.21 -11.11 3.10
CA VAL A 423 -1.03 -10.37 2.68
C VAL A 423 -1.34 -9.62 1.38
N PHE A 424 -1.20 -8.31 1.45
CA PHE A 424 -1.34 -7.41 0.30
C PHE A 424 -0.04 -6.66 0.05
N ALA A 425 0.16 -6.25 -1.20
CA ALA A 425 1.20 -5.28 -1.51
C ALA A 425 0.78 -3.91 -0.96
N ILE A 426 1.74 -3.18 -0.39
CA ILE A 426 1.56 -1.80 0.02
C ILE A 426 2.55 -0.92 -0.74
N SER A 427 2.04 0.15 -1.33
CA SER A 427 2.83 1.12 -2.09
C SER A 427 2.76 2.52 -1.44
N PRO A 428 3.88 3.25 -1.35
CA PRO A 428 3.86 4.61 -0.84
C PRO A 428 3.29 5.57 -1.89
N SER A 429 2.69 6.67 -1.41
CA SER A 429 2.43 7.83 -2.26
C SER A 429 3.74 8.47 -2.71
N LYS A 430 3.69 9.37 -3.70
CA LYS A 430 4.89 10.12 -4.11
C LYS A 430 5.52 10.87 -2.93
N GLN A 431 4.67 11.42 -2.05
CA GLN A 431 5.07 12.22 -0.90
C GLN A 431 5.69 11.37 0.20
N THR A 432 5.23 10.13 0.41
CA THR A 432 5.66 9.21 1.49
C THR A 432 6.75 8.23 1.05
N ARG A 433 7.19 8.31 -0.21
CA ARG A 433 8.19 7.39 -0.74
C ARG A 433 9.54 7.60 -0.05
N HIS A 434 10.07 6.54 0.54
CA HIS A 434 11.47 6.48 0.97
C HIS A 434 12.38 6.27 -0.26
N PRO A 435 13.38 7.13 -0.51
CA PRO A 435 14.29 6.92 -1.62
C PRO A 435 15.12 5.63 -1.49
N VAL A 436 15.39 4.99 -2.62
CA VAL A 436 16.21 3.77 -2.65
C VAL A 436 17.66 4.12 -2.30
N GLY A 437 18.28 3.30 -1.46
CA GLY A 437 19.68 3.46 -1.04
C GLY A 437 19.90 4.45 0.11
N GLN A 438 18.84 5.08 0.62
CA GLN A 438 18.92 5.87 1.85
C GLN A 438 18.74 4.98 3.08
N PRO A 439 19.51 5.22 4.16
CA PRO A 439 19.36 4.48 5.42
C PRO A 439 18.08 4.90 6.13
N ALA A 440 17.59 4.04 7.03
CA ALA A 440 16.47 4.38 7.90
C ALA A 440 16.82 5.58 8.81
N SER A 441 15.92 6.55 8.89
CA SER A 441 16.14 7.80 9.62
C SER A 441 14.81 8.39 10.10
N LEU A 442 14.89 9.23 11.13
CA LEU A 442 13.81 10.11 11.55
C LEU A 442 14.17 11.55 11.17
N GLU A 443 13.25 12.23 10.49
CA GLU A 443 13.42 13.62 10.07
C GLU A 443 12.20 14.45 10.48
N LEU A 444 12.42 15.58 11.15
CA LEU A 444 11.38 16.56 11.40
C LEU A 444 11.26 17.54 10.22
N PHE A 445 10.04 17.95 9.93
CA PHE A 445 9.77 18.99 8.94
C PHE A 445 9.97 20.37 9.56
N GLY A 446 10.31 21.36 8.73
CA GLY A 446 10.42 22.76 9.17
C GLY A 446 9.08 23.37 9.62
N ALA A 447 7.96 22.79 9.15
CA ALA A 447 6.61 23.07 9.63
C ALA A 447 5.76 21.79 9.48
N PRO A 448 4.72 21.60 10.31
CA PRO A 448 3.82 20.46 10.16
C PRO A 448 3.16 20.42 8.78
N LEU A 449 2.96 19.21 8.25
CA LEU A 449 2.18 18.98 7.02
C LEU A 449 0.69 19.35 7.25
N PRO A 450 -0.09 19.55 6.18
CA PRO A 450 -1.53 19.84 6.29
C PRO A 450 -2.31 18.85 7.15
N GLU A 451 -1.88 17.58 7.18
CA GLU A 451 -2.46 16.51 8.00
C GLU A 451 -2.03 16.55 9.47
N GLY A 452 -1.10 17.43 9.84
CA GLY A 452 -0.59 17.57 11.20
C GLY A 452 0.65 16.73 11.53
N PHE A 453 1.27 16.08 10.54
CA PHE A 453 2.53 15.38 10.75
C PHE A 453 3.69 16.37 10.87
N HIS A 454 4.46 16.24 11.94
CA HIS A 454 5.59 17.08 12.31
C HIS A 454 6.92 16.54 11.76
N GLY A 455 6.95 15.26 11.40
CA GLY A 455 8.11 14.61 10.82
C GLY A 455 7.74 13.28 10.18
N ARG A 456 8.77 12.57 9.73
CA ARG A 456 8.64 11.27 9.11
C ARG A 456 9.74 10.33 9.56
N LEU A 457 9.35 9.07 9.73
CA LEU A 457 10.22 7.96 9.99
C LEU A 457 10.37 7.11 8.73
N TYR A 458 11.57 7.05 8.16
CA TYR A 458 11.88 6.30 6.95
C TYR A 458 12.38 4.88 7.28
N LEU A 459 11.71 3.85 6.75
CA LEU A 459 11.95 2.44 7.16
C LEU A 459 12.37 1.50 6.03
N GLY A 460 12.49 1.98 4.79
CA GLY A 460 12.79 1.10 3.65
C GLY A 460 11.56 0.31 3.21
N ALA A 461 11.78 -0.89 2.67
CA ALA A 461 10.68 -1.76 2.22
C ALA A 461 9.98 -2.40 3.42
N LEU A 462 8.64 -2.42 3.40
CA LEU A 462 7.85 -3.04 4.45
C LEU A 462 7.59 -4.53 4.14
N SER A 463 7.48 -5.34 5.18
CA SER A 463 7.15 -6.75 5.08
C SER A 463 5.97 -7.12 5.98
N ALA A 464 5.10 -8.00 5.47
CA ALA A 464 3.91 -8.40 6.17
C ALA A 464 4.22 -9.15 7.48
N SER A 465 3.47 -8.79 8.52
CA SER A 465 3.46 -9.47 9.81
C SER A 465 2.10 -10.14 9.99
N PRO A 466 2.02 -11.48 9.87
CA PRO A 466 0.76 -12.17 9.98
C PRO A 466 0.21 -12.14 11.42
N PRO A 467 -1.08 -12.47 11.62
CA PRO A 467 -1.70 -12.71 12.92
C PRO A 467 -0.82 -13.49 13.90
N ALA A 468 -0.79 -13.09 15.17
CA ALA A 468 -0.14 -13.87 16.22
C ALA A 468 -0.87 -15.20 16.46
N LEU A 469 -2.20 -15.20 16.31
CA LEU A 469 -3.03 -16.39 16.32
C LEU A 469 -3.61 -16.63 14.93
N HIS A 470 -3.37 -17.81 14.39
CA HIS A 470 -4.02 -18.26 13.17
C HIS A 470 -5.18 -19.19 13.49
N ALA A 471 -6.32 -18.97 12.82
CA ALA A 471 -7.30 -20.04 12.69
C ALA A 471 -6.65 -21.17 11.87
N GLN A 472 -6.75 -22.42 12.32
CA GLN A 472 -6.37 -23.56 11.49
C GLN A 472 -7.10 -23.44 10.15
N ALA A 473 -6.36 -23.48 9.04
CA ALA A 473 -6.94 -23.59 7.73
C ALA A 473 -7.92 -24.76 7.73
N ARG A 474 -9.19 -24.53 7.36
CA ARG A 474 -10.14 -25.61 7.11
C ARG A 474 -9.48 -26.54 6.09
N ALA A 475 -9.21 -27.78 6.47
CA ALA A 475 -8.77 -28.79 5.52
C ALA A 475 -9.77 -28.79 4.33
N PRO A 476 -9.29 -28.89 3.08
CA PRO A 476 -10.19 -29.01 1.94
C PRO A 476 -11.12 -30.19 2.22
N VAL A 477 -12.43 -29.91 2.19
CA VAL A 477 -13.43 -30.96 2.29
C VAL A 477 -13.27 -31.81 1.04
N ASP A 478 -12.73 -33.02 1.21
CA ASP A 478 -12.71 -34.02 0.16
C ASP A 478 -14.12 -34.16 -0.37
N THR A 479 -14.33 -33.68 -1.61
CA THR A 479 -15.59 -33.89 -2.30
C THR A 479 -15.63 -35.37 -2.64
N PRO A 480 -16.59 -36.17 -2.12
CA PRO A 480 -16.63 -37.58 -2.43
C PRO A 480 -16.80 -37.72 -3.94
N ALA A 481 -15.91 -38.52 -4.55
CA ALA A 481 -15.91 -38.81 -5.97
C ALA A 481 -17.33 -39.23 -6.40
N ARG A 482 -17.86 -38.54 -7.40
CA ARG A 482 -19.11 -38.92 -8.07
C ARG A 482 -18.95 -40.36 -8.56
N ALA A 483 -19.69 -41.27 -7.94
CA ALA A 483 -19.84 -42.63 -8.44
C ALA A 483 -20.49 -42.55 -9.83
N THR A 484 -19.77 -43.01 -10.84
CA THR A 484 -20.33 -43.27 -12.17
C THR A 484 -21.18 -44.52 -12.10
N HIS A 485 -22.47 -44.38 -12.39
CA HIS A 485 -23.36 -45.46 -12.77
C HIS A 485 -23.83 -45.25 -14.20
#